data_AF-A0A6I4ZGM8-F1
#
_entry.id   AF-A0A6I4ZGM8-F1
#
_cell.length_a   1.000
_cell.length_b   1.000
_cell.length_c   1.000
_cell.angle_alpha   90.00
_cell.angle_beta   90.00
_cell.angle_gamma   90.00
#
_symmetry.space_group_name_H-M   'P 1'
#
loop_
_entity.id
_entity.type
_entity.pdbx_description
1 polymer ?
#
loop_
_entity_poly.entity_id
_entity_poly.type
_entity_poly.pdbx_seq_one_letter_code
_entity_poly.pdbx_strand_id
1 'polypeptide(L)'
;MAGVLVILPAGVAPPPLPEGVEVRPCATSGEVAAALRQTGGDVVLCVDGLPDAEVIAGAVRTVEANVILVEQDAWDGEAHSPVSAACTGVVAGFGIAGVAAAVALLLDG
;
A
#
# COMPACT_ATOMS: atom_id res chain seq x y z
N MET A 1 4.80 19.30 -4.71
CA MET A 1 3.88 18.17 -4.88
C MET A 1 4.36 17.10 -3.93
N ALA A 2 3.47 16.58 -3.08
CA ALA A 2 3.79 15.40 -2.30
C ALA A 2 3.95 14.22 -3.27
N GLY A 3 5.00 13.43 -3.12
CA GLY A 3 5.25 12.28 -4.01
C GLY A 3 4.39 11.07 -3.62
N VAL A 4 4.26 10.10 -4.53
CA VAL A 4 3.62 8.81 -4.24
C VAL A 4 4.67 7.80 -3.79
N LEU A 5 4.44 7.18 -2.65
CA LEU A 5 5.25 6.08 -2.11
C LEU A 5 4.52 4.75 -2.34
N VAL A 6 5.17 3.80 -2.99
CA VAL A 6 4.69 2.42 -3.15
C VAL A 6 5.43 1.53 -2.16
N ILE A 7 4.70 0.94 -1.22
CA ILE A 7 5.23 -0.07 -0.30
C ILE A 7 4.77 -1.44 -0.80
N LEU A 8 5.70 -2.38 -0.95
CA LEU A 8 5.42 -3.74 -1.45
C LEU A 8 6.29 -4.80 -0.73
N PRO A 9 5.89 -6.08 -0.70
CA PRO A 9 6.67 -7.12 -0.05
C PRO A 9 8.02 -7.32 -0.76
N ALA A 10 9.12 -7.48 -0.02
CA ALA A 10 10.48 -7.45 -0.58
C ALA A 10 10.77 -8.47 -1.71
N GLY A 11 10.01 -9.56 -1.80
CA GLY A 11 10.13 -10.57 -2.86
C GLY A 11 9.28 -10.30 -4.10
N VAL A 12 8.48 -9.24 -4.11
CA VAL A 12 7.56 -8.89 -5.20
C VAL A 12 8.24 -7.87 -6.11
N ALA A 13 8.22 -8.12 -7.43
CA ALA A 13 8.69 -7.14 -8.39
C ALA A 13 7.64 -6.02 -8.54
N PRO A 14 8.03 -4.73 -8.48
CA PRO A 14 7.08 -3.65 -8.76
C PRO A 14 6.59 -3.75 -10.22
N PRO A 15 5.35 -3.30 -10.50
CA PRO A 15 4.92 -3.12 -11.88
C PRO A 15 5.68 -1.94 -12.51
N PRO A 16 5.57 -1.72 -13.83
CA PRO A 16 6.04 -0.48 -14.44
C PRO A 16 5.35 0.73 -13.80
N LEU A 17 6.13 1.67 -13.30
CA LEU A 17 5.65 2.88 -12.61
C LEU A 17 6.19 4.15 -13.27
N PRO A 18 5.45 5.27 -13.20
CA PRO A 18 5.92 6.57 -13.68
C PRO A 18 7.20 7.05 -12.98
N GLU A 19 7.96 7.93 -13.63
CA GLU A 19 9.11 8.59 -13.00
C GLU A 19 8.68 9.43 -11.79
N GLY A 20 9.50 9.42 -10.74
CA GLY A 20 9.24 10.18 -9.51
C GLY A 20 8.39 9.44 -8.46
N VAL A 21 7.91 8.22 -8.76
CA VAL A 21 7.28 7.34 -7.77
C VAL A 21 8.37 6.63 -6.97
N GLU A 22 8.33 6.76 -5.65
CA GLU A 22 9.26 6.04 -4.77
C GLU A 22 8.74 4.62 -4.55
N VAL A 23 9.61 3.62 -4.69
CA VAL A 23 9.28 2.22 -4.40
C VAL A 23 10.09 1.76 -3.19
N ARG A 24 9.39 1.21 -2.19
CA ARG A 24 9.97 0.70 -0.96
C ARG A 24 9.60 -0.77 -0.74
N PRO A 25 10.51 -1.70 -1.05
CA PRO A 25 10.35 -3.09 -0.69
C PRO A 25 10.49 -3.27 0.83
N CYS A 26 9.56 -3.99 1.46
CA CYS A 26 9.56 -4.27 2.89
C CYS A 26 9.41 -5.79 3.14
N ALA A 27 10.26 -6.35 4.00
CA ALA A 27 10.21 -7.76 4.40
C ALA A 27 9.38 -7.98 5.67
N THR A 28 9.10 -6.93 6.44
CA THR A 28 8.42 -7.04 7.73
C THR A 28 7.39 -5.93 7.94
N SER A 29 6.40 -6.19 8.78
CA SER A 29 5.36 -5.23 9.18
C SER A 29 5.95 -4.03 9.93
N GLY A 30 7.08 -4.23 10.63
CA GLY A 30 7.84 -3.15 11.26
C GLY A 30 8.48 -2.20 10.25
N GLU A 31 9.01 -2.71 9.14
CA GLU A 31 9.55 -1.90 8.05
C GLU A 31 8.44 -1.11 7.35
N VAL A 32 7.28 -1.74 7.11
CA VAL A 32 6.09 -1.05 6.59
C VAL A 32 5.70 0.11 7.49
N ALA A 33 5.57 -0.14 8.80
CA ALA A 33 5.23 0.90 9.77
C ALA A 33 6.29 2.02 9.83
N ALA A 34 7.57 1.70 9.67
CA ALA A 34 8.64 2.70 9.62
C ALA A 34 8.57 3.55 8.35
N ALA A 35 8.28 2.94 7.19
CA ALA A 35 8.10 3.64 5.92
C ALA A 35 6.89 4.59 5.95
N LEU A 36 5.76 4.11 6.48
CA LEU A 36 4.54 4.92 6.64
C LEU A 36 4.76 6.16 7.53
N ARG A 37 5.57 6.06 8.60
CA ARG A 37 5.90 7.22 9.47
C ARG A 37 6.80 8.26 8.80
N GLN A 38 7.52 7.87 7.75
CA GLN A 38 8.48 8.73 7.05
C GLN A 38 7.88 9.32 5.77
N THR A 39 6.69 8.87 5.36
CA THR A 39 6.04 9.40 4.15
C THR A 39 5.59 10.83 4.38
N GLY A 40 5.77 11.67 3.35
CA GLY A 40 5.23 13.02 3.28
C GLY A 40 4.12 13.17 2.25
N GLY A 41 3.64 12.07 1.66
CA GLY A 41 2.68 12.06 0.56
C GLY A 41 1.87 10.77 0.49
N ASP A 42 1.08 10.66 -0.58
CA ASP A 42 0.15 9.54 -0.77
C ASP A 42 0.89 8.20 -0.90
N VAL A 43 0.21 7.15 -0.47
CA VAL A 43 0.79 5.81 -0.36
C VAL A 43 -0.06 4.80 -1.11
N VAL A 44 0.61 3.95 -1.90
CA VAL A 44 0.05 2.68 -2.36
C VAL A 44 0.70 1.57 -1.55
N LEU A 45 -0.12 0.79 -0.86
CA LEU A 45 0.31 -0.22 0.09
C LEU A 45 -0.05 -1.61 -0.43
N CYS A 46 0.94 -2.46 -0.68
CA CYS A 46 0.75 -3.89 -0.93
C CYS A 46 1.50 -4.64 0.18
N VAL A 47 0.79 -5.43 0.98
CA VAL A 47 1.35 -6.10 2.17
C VAL A 47 0.95 -7.57 2.25
N ASP A 48 0.58 -8.16 1.12
CA ASP A 48 0.19 -9.57 1.04
C ASP A 48 1.29 -10.47 1.60
N GLY A 49 0.90 -11.39 2.48
CA GLY A 49 1.82 -12.33 3.13
C GLY A 49 2.67 -11.75 4.26
N LEU A 50 2.55 -10.45 4.59
CA LEU A 50 3.18 -9.91 5.81
C LEU A 50 2.32 -10.20 7.05
N PRO A 51 2.93 -10.59 8.18
CA PRO A 51 2.20 -10.85 9.42
C PRO A 51 1.71 -9.54 10.08
N ASP A 52 1.07 -9.64 11.25
CA ASP A 52 0.79 -8.49 12.12
C ASP A 52 0.00 -7.34 11.48
N ALA A 53 -1.13 -7.67 10.84
CA ALA A 53 -2.02 -6.72 10.18
C ALA A 53 -2.43 -5.52 11.06
N GLU A 54 -2.60 -5.72 12.37
CA GLU A 54 -2.92 -4.63 13.32
C GLU A 54 -1.80 -3.60 13.49
N VAL A 55 -0.53 -4.02 13.41
CA VAL A 55 0.61 -3.10 13.47
C VAL A 55 0.62 -2.21 12.24
N ILE A 56 0.38 -2.80 11.07
CA ILE A 56 0.29 -2.07 9.80
C ILE A 56 -0.89 -1.10 9.84
N ALA A 57 -2.08 -1.58 10.21
CA ALA A 57 -3.28 -0.76 10.34
C ALA A 57 -3.09 0.41 11.32
N GLY A 58 -2.43 0.16 12.46
CA GLY A 58 -2.06 1.19 13.42
C GLY A 58 -1.16 2.28 12.82
N ALA A 59 -0.18 1.89 11.99
CA ALA A 59 0.68 2.85 11.30
C ALA A 59 -0.07 3.63 10.21
N VAL A 60 -0.92 2.97 9.42
CA VAL A 60 -1.74 3.62 8.38
C VAL A 60 -2.62 4.72 9.00
N ARG A 61 -3.24 4.46 10.15
CA ARG A 61 -4.06 5.45 10.87
C ARG A 61 -3.32 6.72 11.31
N THR A 62 -1.98 6.72 11.28
CA THR A 62 -1.16 7.90 11.60
C THR A 62 -0.73 8.71 10.38
N VAL A 63 -1.03 8.23 9.16
CA VAL A 63 -0.70 8.91 7.91
C VAL A 63 -1.76 9.96 7.61
N GLU A 64 -1.32 11.20 7.33
CA GLU A 64 -2.22 12.33 7.00
C GLU A 64 -2.56 12.43 5.50
N ALA A 65 -1.97 11.58 4.67
CA ALA A 65 -2.18 11.49 3.22
C ALA A 65 -3.09 10.30 2.84
N ASN A 66 -3.43 10.18 1.56
CA ASN A 66 -4.22 9.05 1.09
C ASN A 66 -3.40 7.76 1.15
N VAL A 67 -4.03 6.68 1.60
CA VAL A 67 -3.43 5.35 1.60
C VAL A 67 -4.37 4.41 0.85
N ILE A 68 -3.93 3.89 -0.30
CA ILE A 68 -4.67 2.88 -1.06
C ILE A 68 -4.04 1.52 -0.80
N LEU A 69 -4.79 0.59 -0.23
CA LEU A 69 -4.39 -0.80 -0.12
C LEU A 69 -4.60 -1.52 -1.44
N VAL A 70 -3.62 -2.35 -1.81
CA VAL A 70 -3.70 -3.28 -2.93
C VAL A 70 -3.53 -4.69 -2.39
N GLU A 71 -4.59 -5.49 -2.51
CA GLU A 71 -4.58 -6.92 -2.26
C GLU A 71 -4.47 -7.64 -3.61
N GLN A 72 -3.43 -8.47 -3.77
CA GLN A 72 -3.19 -9.13 -5.05
C GLN A 72 -4.28 -10.14 -5.39
N ASP A 73 -4.78 -10.86 -4.38
CA ASP A 73 -5.82 -11.86 -4.51
C ASP A 73 -7.22 -11.22 -4.50
N ALA A 74 -8.20 -11.96 -5.02
CA ALA A 74 -9.58 -11.51 -5.01
C ALA A 74 -10.13 -11.53 -3.58
N TRP A 75 -10.85 -10.47 -3.21
CA TRP A 75 -11.56 -10.44 -1.94
C TRP A 75 -12.72 -11.44 -1.95
N ASP A 76 -12.83 -12.23 -0.89
CA ASP A 76 -13.87 -13.25 -0.73
C ASP A 76 -15.25 -12.68 -0.35
N GLY A 77 -15.31 -11.38 -0.01
CA GLY A 77 -16.54 -10.69 0.39
C GLY A 77 -16.94 -10.89 1.85
N GLU A 78 -16.18 -11.66 2.63
CA GLU A 78 -16.50 -12.03 4.01
C GLU A 78 -15.36 -11.69 4.98
N ALA A 79 -14.10 -11.80 4.55
CA ALA A 79 -12.94 -11.60 5.39
C ALA A 79 -12.82 -10.14 5.85
N HIS A 80 -12.62 -9.96 7.16
CA HIS A 80 -12.32 -8.67 7.76
C HIS A 80 -10.81 -8.42 7.75
N SER A 81 -10.39 -7.31 7.15
CA SER A 81 -8.99 -6.86 7.13
C SER A 81 -8.86 -5.52 7.87
N PRO A 82 -8.11 -5.46 8.98
CA PRO A 82 -7.91 -4.21 9.73
C PRO A 82 -7.09 -3.19 8.93
N VAL A 83 -6.25 -3.65 8.00
CA VAL A 83 -5.48 -2.79 7.08
C VAL A 83 -6.43 -2.17 6.07
N SER A 84 -7.31 -2.96 5.46
CA SER A 84 -8.35 -2.46 4.54
C SER A 84 -9.22 -1.40 5.21
N ALA A 85 -9.63 -1.65 6.46
CA ALA A 85 -10.44 -0.70 7.23
C ALA A 85 -9.70 0.59 7.64
N ALA A 86 -8.36 0.57 7.68
CA ALA A 86 -7.54 1.74 7.99
C ALA A 86 -7.23 2.61 6.76
N CYS A 87 -7.28 2.04 5.57
CA CYS A 87 -6.91 2.71 4.32
C CYS A 87 -8.04 3.59 3.77
N THR A 88 -7.69 4.56 2.95
CA THR A 88 -8.61 5.45 2.22
C THR A 88 -9.42 4.70 1.16
N GLY A 89 -8.79 3.70 0.54
CA GLY A 89 -9.40 2.86 -0.48
C GLY A 89 -8.70 1.52 -0.61
N VAL A 90 -9.35 0.59 -1.31
CA VAL A 90 -8.85 -0.77 -1.54
C VAL A 90 -9.02 -1.15 -3.01
N VAL A 91 -8.00 -1.79 -3.58
CA VAL A 91 -8.01 -2.44 -4.88
C VAL A 91 -7.67 -3.92 -4.66
N ALA A 92 -8.57 -4.83 -5.03
CA ALA A 92 -8.39 -6.26 -4.80
C ALA A 92 -8.58 -7.08 -6.09
N GLY A 93 -7.82 -8.17 -6.25
CA GLY A 93 -8.03 -9.18 -7.30
C GLY A 93 -7.41 -8.89 -8.66
N PHE A 94 -6.53 -7.90 -8.77
CA PHE A 94 -5.84 -7.54 -10.01
C PHE A 94 -4.36 -7.92 -10.01
N GLY A 95 -3.92 -8.70 -9.02
CA GLY A 95 -2.51 -8.98 -8.79
C GLY A 95 -1.70 -7.68 -8.66
N ILE A 96 -0.43 -7.75 -9.05
CA ILE A 96 0.49 -6.61 -8.95
C ILE A 96 0.11 -5.43 -9.85
N ALA A 97 -0.71 -5.63 -10.88
CA ALA A 97 -1.19 -4.56 -11.75
C ALA A 97 -2.09 -3.56 -11.02
N GLY A 98 -2.74 -3.99 -9.92
CA GLY A 98 -3.51 -3.10 -9.05
C GLY A 98 -2.68 -1.95 -8.46
N VAL A 99 -1.38 -2.18 -8.22
CA VAL A 99 -0.45 -1.15 -7.73
C VAL A 99 -0.29 -0.04 -8.76
N ALA A 100 -0.08 -0.37 -10.03
CA ALA A 100 0.08 0.65 -11.07
C ALA A 100 -1.20 1.47 -11.26
N ALA A 101 -2.37 0.84 -11.18
CA ALA A 101 -3.66 1.54 -11.27
C ALA A 101 -3.89 2.48 -10.07
N ALA A 102 -3.54 2.05 -8.86
CA ALA A 102 -3.64 2.88 -7.66
C ALA A 102 -2.69 4.09 -7.73
N VAL A 103 -1.47 3.90 -8.23
CA VAL A 103 -0.52 5.00 -8.45
C VAL A 103 -1.06 6.00 -9.47
N ALA A 104 -1.61 5.53 -10.60
CA ALA A 104 -2.20 6.41 -11.60
C ALA A 104 -3.33 7.27 -11.01
N LEU A 105 -4.21 6.65 -10.21
CA LEU A 105 -5.30 7.36 -9.54
C LEU A 105 -4.81 8.49 -8.62
N LEU A 106 -3.72 8.27 -7.87
CA LEU A 106 -3.17 9.27 -6.96
C LEU A 106 -2.40 10.39 -7.67
N LEU A 107 -1.89 10.14 -8.87
CA LEU A 107 -1.20 11.16 -9.67
C LEU A 107 -2.16 12.04 -10.48
N ASP A 108 -3.33 11.50 -10.84
CA ASP A 108 -4.34 12.20 -11.64
C ASP A 108 -5.31 13.06 -10.80
N GLY A 109 -5.37 12.85 -9.48
CA GLY A 109 -6.23 13.55 -8.52
C GLY A 109 -5.65 14.87 -8.01
#